data_AF-U1LMH2-F1
#
_entry.id   AF-U1LMH2-F1
#
_cell.length_a   1.000
_cell.length_b   1.000
_cell.length_c   1.000
_cell.angle_alpha   90.00
_cell.angle_beta   90.00
_cell.angle_gamma   90.00
#
_symmetry.space_group_name_H-M   'P 1'
#
loop_
_entity.id
_entity.type
_entity.pdbx_description
1 polymer ?
#
loop_
_entity_poly.entity_id
_entity_poly.type
_entity_poly.pdbx_seq_one_letter_code
_entity_poly.pdbx_strand_id
1 'polypeptide(L)'
;MAIPLLTPMSDDVPCPRVVVLVSSLPSSAVTATLFRWIGTDEGSARREEVRGAFRVSVAGVLSVVDFEVPLDVDVAYQAALYNAAGNIVEWTDAASTMVVSPRWNDGRRRVLVQNPLDPRTAMWVQFGGDAASSVVKPTPGQVVWPEGRRLGLVQGGRRRGMVGVPLDFVTETYEDRERFDALFGTAETPRMPILCIRIPRELYRTGLPPVWFAAVLEPTAVHRHWSDEVLWRIVADEVAPPVPTLVTPALRRADIAAYYGSRQAVRAGNSSRLALSRRFEIAGS
;
A
#
# COMPACT_ATOMS: atom_id res chain seq x y z
N MET A 1 13.42 14.93 -20.88
CA MET A 1 13.40 13.92 -19.83
C MET A 1 12.31 12.92 -20.15
N ALA A 2 12.42 11.68 -19.69
CA ALA A 2 11.33 10.72 -19.82
C ALA A 2 10.20 11.10 -18.86
N ILE A 3 8.94 10.91 -19.28
CA ILE A 3 7.75 11.14 -18.44
C ILE A 3 7.07 9.78 -18.20
N PRO A 4 6.76 9.41 -16.95
CA PRO A 4 6.02 8.19 -16.67
C PRO A 4 4.61 8.22 -17.29
N LEU A 5 4.25 7.16 -18.02
CA LEU A 5 2.87 6.85 -18.39
C LEU A 5 2.21 6.14 -17.22
N LEU A 6 1.11 6.71 -16.73
CA LEU A 6 0.35 6.20 -15.59
C LEU A 6 -0.97 5.60 -16.07
N THR A 7 -1.26 4.38 -15.66
CA THR A 7 -2.54 3.72 -15.92
C THR A 7 -3.18 3.34 -14.59
N PRO A 8 -4.06 4.20 -14.03
CA PRO A 8 -4.81 3.85 -12.83
C PRO A 8 -5.82 2.75 -13.17
N MET A 9 -5.96 1.80 -12.25
CA MET A 9 -6.92 0.70 -12.33
C MET A 9 -7.71 0.72 -11.03
N SER A 10 -9.03 0.92 -11.13
CA SER A 10 -9.95 0.94 -9.98
C SER A 10 -10.67 -0.39 -9.77
N ASP A 11 -10.32 -1.43 -10.53
CA ASP A 11 -10.85 -2.78 -10.34
C ASP A 11 -10.22 -3.49 -9.14
N ASP A 12 -10.92 -4.51 -8.62
CA ASP A 12 -10.48 -5.35 -7.50
C ASP A 12 -9.70 -6.60 -7.98
N VAL A 13 -8.88 -6.49 -9.04
CA VAL A 13 -8.12 -7.63 -9.61
C VAL A 13 -6.61 -7.35 -9.67
N PRO A 14 -5.83 -7.56 -8.59
CA PRO A 14 -6.27 -8.00 -7.27
C PRO A 14 -6.83 -6.88 -6.39
N CYS A 15 -6.48 -5.63 -6.68
CA CYS A 15 -6.94 -4.45 -5.96
C CYS A 15 -6.69 -3.17 -6.78
N PRO A 16 -7.29 -2.03 -6.42
CA PRO A 16 -7.06 -0.77 -7.10
C PRO A 16 -5.58 -0.39 -7.06
N ARG A 17 -5.00 -0.02 -8.20
CA ARG A 17 -3.53 0.10 -8.37
C ARG A 17 -3.18 1.08 -9.48
N VAL A 18 -1.90 1.45 -9.58
CA VAL A 18 -1.38 2.20 -10.74
C VAL A 18 -0.30 1.40 -11.43
N VAL A 19 -0.45 1.18 -12.73
CA VAL A 19 0.66 0.70 -13.56
C VAL A 19 1.46 1.91 -14.03
N VAL A 20 2.75 1.90 -13.72
CA VAL A 20 3.70 2.95 -14.08
C VAL A 20 4.64 2.41 -15.14
N LEU A 21 4.74 3.10 -16.27
CA LEU A 21 5.64 2.76 -17.37
C LEU A 21 6.51 3.97 -17.74
N VAL A 22 7.83 3.81 -17.69
CA VAL A 22 8.77 4.74 -18.31
C VAL A 22 9.35 4.06 -19.54
N SER A 23 8.92 4.48 -20.72
CA SER A 23 9.11 3.77 -21.99
C SER A 23 10.47 4.01 -22.66
N SER A 24 11.24 4.98 -22.19
CA SER A 24 12.57 5.30 -22.70
C SER A 24 13.45 5.79 -21.56
N LEU A 25 14.48 5.02 -21.22
CA LEU A 25 15.49 5.37 -20.23
C LEU A 25 16.84 5.55 -20.93
N PRO A 26 17.71 6.48 -20.46
CA PRO A 26 19.06 6.62 -20.97
C PRO A 26 19.83 5.30 -20.81
N SER A 27 20.70 4.99 -21.78
CA SER A 27 21.52 3.78 -21.76
C SER A 27 22.50 3.69 -20.58
N SER A 28 22.77 4.84 -19.92
CA SER A 28 23.58 4.92 -18.71
C SER A 28 22.84 4.45 -17.44
N ALA A 29 21.51 4.32 -17.49
CA ALA A 29 20.71 3.83 -16.36
C ALA A 29 20.74 2.29 -16.30
N VAL A 30 21.22 1.76 -15.17
CA VAL A 30 21.30 0.33 -14.87
C VAL A 30 20.22 -0.08 -13.88
N THR A 31 19.93 0.78 -12.89
CA THR A 31 18.83 0.57 -11.94
C THR A 31 17.97 1.81 -11.82
N ALA A 32 16.71 1.64 -11.40
CA ALA A 32 15.79 2.73 -11.14
C ALA A 32 15.14 2.59 -9.76
N THR A 33 14.78 3.71 -9.14
CA THR A 33 13.91 3.77 -7.96
C THR A 33 12.71 4.64 -8.25
N LEU A 34 11.50 4.09 -8.15
CA LEU A 34 10.26 4.85 -8.32
C LEU A 34 9.80 5.42 -6.98
N PHE A 35 9.49 6.71 -6.97
CA PHE A 35 8.91 7.42 -5.85
C PHE A 35 7.50 7.86 -6.19
N ARG A 36 6.64 7.87 -5.18
CA ARG A 36 5.34 8.54 -5.20
C ARG A 36 5.34 9.73 -4.24
N TRP A 37 4.65 10.79 -4.62
CA TRP A 37 4.42 11.97 -3.82
C TRP A 37 2.92 12.08 -3.58
N ILE A 38 2.52 12.07 -2.31
CA ILE A 38 1.12 12.04 -1.91
C ILE A 38 0.72 13.43 -1.40
N GLY A 39 -0.27 14.04 -2.03
CA GLY A 39 -0.80 15.37 -1.66
C GLY A 39 -0.39 16.47 -2.65
N THR A 40 -1.25 17.49 -2.77
CA THR A 40 -1.13 18.59 -3.75
C THR A 40 -0.47 19.85 -3.18
N ASP A 41 -0.38 19.98 -1.86
CA ASP A 41 0.20 21.17 -1.22
C ASP A 41 1.71 20.96 -1.08
N GLU A 42 2.50 21.78 -1.78
CA GLU A 42 3.97 21.70 -1.88
C GLU A 42 4.69 21.58 -0.52
N GLY A 43 4.06 22.04 0.58
CA GLY A 43 4.59 21.97 1.94
C GLY A 43 4.28 20.68 2.73
N SER A 44 3.38 19.82 2.26
CA SER A 44 2.96 18.60 2.97
C SER A 44 3.04 17.31 2.15
N ALA A 45 3.52 17.39 0.90
CA ALA A 45 3.63 16.22 0.04
C ALA A 45 4.56 15.17 0.66
N ARG A 46 4.01 13.99 0.99
CA ARG A 46 4.80 12.88 1.52
C ARG A 46 5.43 12.13 0.37
N ARG A 47 6.76 12.09 0.34
CA ARG A 47 7.52 11.23 -0.58
C ARG A 47 7.64 9.83 0.00
N GLU A 48 7.28 8.83 -0.79
CA GLU A 48 7.42 7.41 -0.45
C GLU A 48 8.06 6.65 -1.61
N GLU A 49 8.81 5.59 -1.28
CA GLU A 49 9.33 4.64 -2.26
C GLU A 49 8.22 3.67 -2.64
N VAL A 50 8.03 3.44 -3.94
CA VAL A 50 7.09 2.44 -4.42
C VAL A 50 7.69 1.06 -4.18
N ARG A 51 6.99 0.22 -3.42
CA ARG A 51 7.46 -1.13 -3.12
C ARG A 51 7.57 -1.95 -4.41
N GLY A 52 8.63 -2.75 -4.51
CA GLY A 52 8.95 -3.51 -5.73
C GLY A 52 9.59 -2.67 -6.82
N ALA A 53 9.78 -1.38 -6.58
CA ALA A 53 10.40 -0.44 -7.51
C ALA A 53 11.71 0.15 -6.97
N PHE A 54 12.31 -0.43 -5.91
CA PHE A 54 13.55 0.08 -5.31
C PHE A 54 14.79 -0.55 -5.94
N ARG A 55 15.67 0.27 -6.50
CA ARG A 55 16.91 -0.14 -7.19
C ARG A 55 16.71 -1.32 -8.15
N VAL A 56 15.57 -1.34 -8.85
CA VAL A 56 15.24 -2.41 -9.80
C VAL A 56 16.09 -2.27 -11.05
N SER A 57 16.59 -3.39 -11.56
CA SER A 57 17.33 -3.40 -12.82
C SER A 57 16.45 -2.97 -13.97
N VAL A 58 16.97 -2.07 -14.81
CA VAL A 58 16.29 -1.55 -15.99
C VAL A 58 17.16 -1.76 -17.24
N ALA A 59 16.51 -1.92 -18.38
CA ALA A 59 17.17 -2.06 -19.69
C ALA A 59 16.42 -1.22 -20.72
N GLY A 60 16.54 0.11 -20.60
CA GLY A 60 15.86 1.08 -21.47
C GLY A 60 14.38 1.33 -21.13
N VAL A 61 13.77 0.52 -20.27
CA VAL A 61 12.37 0.64 -19.83
C VAL A 61 12.23 0.30 -18.35
N LEU A 62 11.31 0.98 -17.66
CA LEU A 62 10.82 0.63 -16.31
C LEU A 62 9.32 0.35 -16.38
N SER A 63 8.86 -0.79 -15.87
CA SER A 63 7.43 -1.07 -15.68
C SER A 63 7.21 -1.63 -14.29
N VAL A 64 6.40 -0.93 -13.49
CA VAL A 64 6.07 -1.32 -12.11
C VAL A 64 4.59 -1.12 -11.85
N VAL A 65 4.06 -1.84 -10.86
CA VAL A 65 2.70 -1.66 -10.37
C VAL A 65 2.76 -1.22 -8.92
N ASP A 66 2.09 -0.10 -8.62
CA ASP A 66 1.89 0.35 -7.25
C ASP A 66 0.52 -0.11 -6.73
N PHE A 67 0.54 -1.12 -5.86
CA PHE A 67 -0.65 -1.64 -5.17
C PHE A 67 -0.98 -0.88 -3.87
N GLU A 68 -0.11 0.05 -3.47
CA GLU A 68 -0.25 0.83 -2.23
C GLU A 68 -0.58 2.30 -2.51
N VAL A 69 -0.87 2.63 -3.76
CA VAL A 69 -1.30 3.97 -4.16
C VAL A 69 -2.49 4.43 -3.30
N PRO A 70 -2.44 5.62 -2.69
CA PRO A 70 -3.61 6.15 -1.97
C PRO A 70 -4.85 6.25 -2.85
N LEU A 71 -6.02 6.28 -2.20
CA LEU A 71 -7.32 6.41 -2.87
C LEU A 71 -7.81 7.87 -2.80
N ASP A 72 -8.44 8.34 -3.88
CA ASP A 72 -9.15 9.63 -3.97
C ASP A 72 -8.30 10.89 -3.71
N VAL A 73 -6.99 10.77 -3.91
CA VAL A 73 -6.03 11.87 -3.83
C VAL A 73 -5.07 11.81 -5.01
N ASP A 74 -4.62 12.97 -5.48
CA ASP A 74 -3.61 13.06 -6.51
C ASP A 74 -2.26 12.54 -5.99
N VAL A 75 -1.62 11.71 -6.80
CA VAL A 75 -0.32 11.10 -6.53
C VAL A 75 0.58 11.34 -7.72
N ALA A 76 1.71 12.00 -7.48
CA ALA A 76 2.73 12.23 -8.50
C ALA A 76 3.82 11.15 -8.43
N TYR A 77 4.21 10.60 -9.58
CA TYR A 77 5.25 9.58 -9.70
C TYR A 77 6.49 10.14 -10.38
N GLN A 78 7.65 9.80 -9.84
CA GLN A 78 8.95 10.19 -10.40
C GLN A 78 9.98 9.07 -10.16
N ALA A 79 10.81 8.77 -11.16
CA ALA A 79 11.86 7.78 -11.02
C ALA A 79 13.25 8.42 -10.93
N ALA A 80 14.05 7.99 -9.95
CA ALA A 80 15.49 8.22 -9.93
C ALA A 80 16.19 7.10 -10.71
N LEU A 81 17.07 7.47 -11.63
CA LEU A 81 17.84 6.55 -12.45
C LEU A 81 19.29 6.52 -11.98
N TYR A 82 19.87 5.33 -11.91
CA TYR A 82 21.21 5.13 -11.36
C TYR A 82 22.11 4.37 -12.34
N ASN A 83 23.38 4.75 -12.40
CA ASN A 83 24.40 4.01 -13.15
C ASN A 83 24.89 2.75 -12.41
N ALA A 84 25.84 2.03 -13.03
CA ALA A 84 26.45 0.83 -12.46
C ALA A 84 27.19 1.07 -11.12
N ALA A 85 27.69 2.28 -10.90
CA ALA A 85 28.33 2.67 -9.64
C ALA A 85 27.32 3.06 -8.54
N GLY A 86 26.02 3.04 -8.86
CA GLY A 86 24.95 3.37 -7.93
C GLY A 86 24.68 4.88 -7.77
N ASN A 87 25.32 5.73 -8.56
CA ASN A 87 25.11 7.19 -8.55
C ASN A 87 23.88 7.56 -9.39
N ILE A 88 23.13 8.57 -8.95
CA ILE A 88 22.01 9.11 -9.72
C ILE A 88 22.56 9.74 -11.00
N VAL A 89 22.03 9.33 -12.15
CA VAL A 89 22.35 9.94 -13.45
C VAL A 89 21.29 10.94 -13.88
N GLU A 90 20.02 10.66 -13.60
CA GLU A 90 18.90 11.47 -14.05
C GLU A 90 17.66 11.18 -13.20
N TRP A 91 16.77 12.16 -13.11
CA TRP A 91 15.41 12.02 -12.62
C TRP A 91 14.45 12.11 -13.81
N THR A 92 13.40 11.31 -13.84
CA THR A 92 12.31 11.53 -14.80
C THR A 92 11.56 12.81 -14.46
N ASP A 93 10.79 13.34 -15.41
CA ASP A 93 9.74 14.29 -15.06
C ASP A 93 8.69 13.59 -14.19
N ALA A 94 7.92 14.38 -13.43
CA ALA A 94 6.81 13.86 -12.64
C ALA A 94 5.53 13.78 -13.49
N ALA A 95 4.75 12.72 -13.28
CA ALA A 95 3.39 12.61 -13.81
C ALA A 95 2.42 12.32 -12.65
N SER A 96 1.20 12.84 -12.71
CA SER A 96 0.20 12.66 -11.65
C SER A 96 -0.98 11.83 -12.11
N THR A 97 -1.56 11.07 -11.16
CA THR A 97 -2.79 10.33 -11.37
C THR A 97 -3.55 10.19 -10.05
N MET A 98 -4.79 9.73 -10.11
CA MET A 98 -5.61 9.42 -8.96
C MET A 98 -6.31 8.09 -9.19
N VAL A 99 -6.33 7.25 -8.15
CA VAL A 99 -7.14 6.02 -8.14
C VAL A 99 -8.41 6.31 -7.37
N VAL A 100 -9.56 6.17 -8.04
CA VAL A 100 -10.86 6.43 -7.43
C VAL A 100 -11.33 5.18 -6.70
N SER A 101 -11.73 5.35 -5.44
CA SER A 101 -12.36 4.27 -4.67
C SER A 101 -13.77 3.96 -5.20
N PRO A 102 -14.27 2.71 -5.05
CA PRO A 102 -15.64 2.40 -5.38
C PRO A 102 -16.61 3.23 -4.52
N ARG A 103 -17.73 3.66 -5.13
CA ARG A 103 -18.78 4.37 -4.41
C ARG A 103 -19.92 3.42 -4.08
N TRP A 104 -20.15 3.19 -2.79
CA TRP A 104 -21.30 2.43 -2.30
C TRP A 104 -22.40 3.37 -1.82
N ASN A 105 -23.64 3.08 -2.21
CA ASN A 105 -24.82 3.88 -1.85
C ASN A 105 -25.52 3.39 -0.58
N ASP A 106 -24.83 2.62 0.26
CA ASP A 106 -25.38 2.01 1.49
C ASP A 106 -24.96 2.74 2.77
N GLY A 107 -24.21 3.85 2.64
CA GLY A 107 -23.73 4.64 3.77
C GLY A 107 -22.65 3.95 4.61
N ARG A 108 -22.17 2.77 4.20
CA ARG A 108 -21.13 2.03 4.94
C ARG A 108 -19.75 2.63 4.64
N ARG A 109 -18.99 2.82 5.71
CA ARG A 109 -17.62 3.35 5.67
C ARG A 109 -16.67 2.19 5.41
N ARG A 110 -16.21 2.01 4.18
CA ARG A 110 -15.30 0.92 3.82
C ARG A 110 -13.88 1.43 3.63
N VAL A 111 -12.92 0.59 3.97
CA VAL A 111 -11.50 0.80 3.69
C VAL A 111 -10.94 -0.43 3.01
N LEU A 112 -9.88 -0.25 2.22
CA LEU A 112 -9.18 -1.38 1.63
C LEU A 112 -8.06 -1.81 2.58
N VAL A 113 -8.12 -3.07 3.02
CA VAL A 113 -7.07 -3.70 3.82
C VAL A 113 -6.37 -4.74 2.96
N GLN A 114 -5.05 -4.84 3.08
CA GLN A 114 -4.28 -5.88 2.40
C GLN A 114 -3.03 -6.23 3.20
N ASN A 115 -2.51 -7.44 3.00
CA ASN A 115 -1.16 -7.74 3.41
C ASN A 115 -0.19 -6.96 2.49
N PRO A 116 0.72 -6.14 3.03
CA PRO A 116 1.63 -5.32 2.25
C PRO A 116 2.53 -6.16 1.30
N LEU A 117 2.83 -7.41 1.67
CA LEU A 117 3.69 -8.29 0.87
C LEU A 117 2.93 -9.13 -0.15
N ASP A 118 1.60 -9.20 -0.08
CA ASP A 118 0.76 -9.95 -1.03
C ASP A 118 -0.53 -9.16 -1.36
N PRO A 119 -0.53 -8.33 -2.42
CA PRO A 119 -1.69 -7.49 -2.77
C PRO A 119 -2.92 -8.30 -3.20
N ARG A 120 -2.77 -9.61 -3.50
CA ARG A 120 -3.89 -10.52 -3.82
C ARG A 120 -4.81 -10.78 -2.64
N THR A 121 -4.35 -10.43 -1.44
CA THR A 121 -5.09 -10.59 -0.20
C THR A 121 -5.99 -9.39 0.09
N ALA A 122 -5.93 -8.36 -0.76
CA ALA A 122 -6.71 -7.16 -0.58
C ALA A 122 -8.21 -7.45 -0.52
N MET A 123 -8.88 -6.74 0.37
CA MET A 123 -10.33 -6.78 0.49
C MET A 123 -10.86 -5.48 1.09
N TRP A 124 -12.09 -5.16 0.74
CA TRP A 124 -12.82 -4.06 1.33
C TRP A 124 -13.48 -4.51 2.63
N VAL A 125 -13.22 -3.81 3.71
CA VAL A 125 -13.83 -4.07 5.01
C VAL A 125 -14.54 -2.83 5.53
N GLN A 126 -15.65 -3.03 6.20
CA GLN A 126 -16.38 -1.94 6.83
C GLN A 126 -15.72 -1.56 8.15
N PHE A 127 -15.54 -0.26 8.40
CA PHE A 127 -15.25 0.25 9.74
C PHE A 127 -16.43 0.03 10.67
N GLY A 128 -16.14 -0.58 11.83
CA GLY A 128 -17.04 -0.66 12.97
C GLY A 128 -17.35 0.70 13.59
N GLY A 129 -18.16 0.70 14.63
CA GLY A 129 -18.60 1.92 15.32
C GLY A 129 -17.44 2.73 15.88
N ASP A 130 -16.50 2.04 16.55
CA ASP A 130 -15.41 2.67 17.32
C ASP A 130 -14.11 2.80 16.53
N ALA A 131 -14.11 2.44 15.24
CA ALA A 131 -12.95 2.55 14.37
C ALA A 131 -12.46 4.01 14.27
N ALA A 132 -11.17 4.21 14.53
CA ALA A 132 -10.50 5.50 14.58
C ALA A 132 -11.17 6.52 15.53
N SER A 133 -11.87 6.05 16.57
CA SER A 133 -12.49 6.93 17.58
C SER A 133 -11.47 7.71 18.40
N SER A 134 -10.23 7.21 18.50
CA SER A 134 -9.10 7.90 19.14
C SER A 134 -7.83 7.71 18.31
N VAL A 135 -7.11 8.80 18.05
CA VAL A 135 -5.83 8.80 17.34
C VAL A 135 -4.80 9.54 18.18
N VAL A 136 -3.89 8.78 18.78
CA VAL A 136 -2.84 9.34 19.65
C VAL A 136 -1.50 9.31 18.91
N LYS A 137 -0.86 10.47 18.78
CA LYS A 137 0.50 10.61 18.21
C LYS A 137 1.45 11.08 19.31
N PRO A 138 1.97 10.16 20.16
CA PRO A 138 2.66 10.53 21.38
C PRO A 138 3.98 11.25 21.09
N THR A 139 4.30 12.21 21.95
CA THR A 139 5.64 12.82 22.02
C THR A 139 6.23 12.38 23.36
N PRO A 140 6.96 11.25 23.41
CA PRO A 140 7.45 10.71 24.67
C PRO A 140 8.35 11.74 25.35
N GLY A 141 8.07 12.02 26.61
CA GLY A 141 8.79 13.02 27.38
C GLY A 141 8.20 13.17 28.77
N GLN A 142 8.83 14.01 29.55
CA GLN A 142 8.42 14.33 30.90
C GLN A 142 8.58 15.82 31.16
N VAL A 143 7.78 16.35 32.08
CA VAL A 143 7.96 17.70 32.62
C VAL A 143 8.76 17.57 33.91
N VAL A 144 9.97 18.10 33.91
CA VAL A 144 10.85 18.17 35.08
C VAL A 144 10.65 19.52 35.75
N TRP A 145 10.70 19.57 37.09
CA TRP A 145 10.53 20.81 37.86
C TRP A 145 11.81 21.10 38.67
N PRO A 146 12.82 21.75 38.06
CA PRO A 146 14.06 22.06 38.77
C PRO A 146 13.80 22.99 39.96
N GLU A 147 14.53 22.76 41.05
CA GLU A 147 14.50 23.64 42.22
C GLU A 147 14.87 25.08 41.82
N GLY A 148 14.14 26.05 42.37
CA GLY A 148 14.33 27.47 42.04
C GLY A 148 13.68 27.93 40.73
N ARG A 149 13.06 27.05 39.94
CA ARG A 149 12.24 27.44 38.78
C ARG A 149 10.75 27.42 39.09
N ARG A 150 10.05 28.48 38.65
CA ARG A 150 8.58 28.59 38.73
C ARG A 150 7.87 27.73 37.67
N LEU A 151 8.51 27.47 36.53
CA LEU A 151 7.93 26.74 35.39
C LEU A 151 8.70 25.44 35.16
N GLY A 152 7.96 24.37 34.84
CA GLY A 152 8.52 23.09 34.44
C GLY A 152 9.29 23.17 33.12
N LEU A 153 10.29 22.33 32.98
CA LEU A 153 11.05 22.11 31.75
C LEU A 153 10.58 20.82 31.09
N VAL A 154 10.26 20.88 29.80
CA VAL A 154 9.95 19.69 29.01
C VAL A 154 11.24 19.04 28.56
N GLN A 155 11.48 17.80 28.97
CA GLN A 155 12.50 16.93 28.42
C GLN A 155 11.80 15.83 27.64
N GLY A 156 11.89 15.86 26.31
CA GLY A 156 11.18 14.93 25.45
C GLY A 156 11.93 14.53 24.19
N GLY A 157 11.54 13.40 23.63
CA GLY A 157 11.94 12.92 22.32
C GLY A 157 11.07 13.51 21.20
N ARG A 158 11.20 12.94 20.00
CA ARG A 158 10.43 13.36 18.82
C ARG A 158 9.04 12.72 18.84
N ARG A 159 8.06 13.39 18.22
CA ARG A 159 6.73 12.84 17.95
C ARG A 159 6.88 11.50 17.22
N ARG A 160 6.21 10.46 17.71
CA ARG A 160 6.16 9.13 17.10
C ARG A 160 4.93 9.00 16.18
N GLY A 161 4.88 7.89 15.45
CA GLY A 161 3.67 7.45 14.74
C GLY A 161 2.49 7.25 15.68
N MET A 162 1.32 6.99 15.11
CA MET A 162 0.11 6.71 15.89
C MET A 162 0.28 5.45 16.75
N VAL A 163 -0.26 5.45 17.97
CA VAL A 163 -0.19 4.31 18.91
C VAL A 163 -1.58 4.05 19.47
N GLY A 164 -1.94 2.77 19.62
CA GLY A 164 -3.15 2.33 20.28
C GLY A 164 -4.43 2.74 19.55
N VAL A 165 -4.41 2.81 18.22
CA VAL A 165 -5.57 3.22 17.42
C VAL A 165 -6.56 2.07 17.36
N PRO A 166 -7.82 2.25 17.82
CA PRO A 166 -8.86 1.24 17.66
C PRO A 166 -9.28 1.13 16.20
N LEU A 167 -9.26 -0.07 15.65
CA LEU A 167 -9.63 -0.40 14.28
C LEU A 167 -10.64 -1.53 14.26
N ASP A 168 -11.86 -1.19 14.63
CA ASP A 168 -12.93 -2.15 14.50
C ASP A 168 -13.25 -2.38 13.02
N PHE A 169 -13.21 -3.63 12.58
CA PHE A 169 -13.64 -4.03 11.24
C PHE A 169 -14.84 -4.97 11.31
N VAL A 170 -15.69 -4.91 10.29
CA VAL A 170 -16.83 -5.81 10.14
C VAL A 170 -16.67 -6.60 8.85
N THR A 171 -16.70 -7.94 8.97
CA THR A 171 -16.82 -8.87 7.85
C THR A 171 -18.22 -9.47 7.87
N GLU A 172 -18.89 -9.56 6.71
CA GLU A 172 -20.32 -9.88 6.63
C GLU A 172 -20.61 -11.35 6.32
N THR A 173 -19.67 -12.05 5.69
CA THR A 173 -19.80 -13.45 5.28
C THR A 173 -18.74 -14.31 5.96
N TYR A 174 -19.00 -15.62 6.01
CA TYR A 174 -18.01 -16.59 6.46
C TYR A 174 -16.74 -16.54 5.60
N GLU A 175 -16.90 -16.39 4.28
CA GLU A 175 -15.79 -16.28 3.34
C GLU A 175 -14.96 -15.02 3.58
N ASP A 176 -15.60 -13.87 3.85
CA ASP A 176 -14.89 -12.64 4.18
C ASP A 176 -14.15 -12.76 5.52
N ARG A 177 -14.74 -13.45 6.50
CA ARG A 177 -14.08 -13.74 7.78
C ARG A 177 -12.79 -14.51 7.57
N GLU A 178 -12.83 -15.61 6.84
CA GLU A 178 -11.64 -16.45 6.58
C GLU A 178 -10.59 -15.68 5.77
N ARG A 179 -11.02 -14.88 4.79
CA ARG A 179 -10.12 -14.02 4.02
C ARG A 179 -9.45 -12.95 4.87
N PHE A 180 -10.18 -12.34 5.80
CA PHE A 180 -9.66 -11.33 6.70
C PHE A 180 -8.69 -11.94 7.72
N ASP A 181 -9.02 -13.08 8.32
CA ASP A 181 -8.12 -13.80 9.24
C ASP A 181 -6.80 -14.17 8.54
N ALA A 182 -6.89 -14.65 7.30
CA ALA A 182 -5.73 -14.98 6.49
C ALA A 182 -4.80 -13.78 6.19
N LEU A 183 -5.22 -12.52 6.38
CA LEU A 183 -4.33 -11.35 6.27
C LEU A 183 -3.17 -11.42 7.27
N PHE A 184 -3.43 -11.94 8.47
CA PHE A 184 -2.47 -12.10 9.56
C PHE A 184 -1.63 -13.38 9.45
N GLY A 185 -1.98 -14.25 8.50
CA GLY A 185 -1.33 -15.53 8.26
C GLY A 185 -2.12 -16.69 8.83
N THR A 186 -1.76 -17.89 8.40
CA THR A 186 -2.34 -19.15 8.89
C THR A 186 -1.22 -20.01 9.49
N ALA A 187 -1.59 -21.14 10.11
CA ALA A 187 -0.61 -22.11 10.58
C ALA A 187 0.34 -22.60 9.46
N GLU A 188 -0.15 -22.64 8.23
CA GLU A 188 0.63 -23.09 7.05
C GLU A 188 1.36 -21.95 6.36
N THR A 189 0.82 -20.73 6.42
CA THR A 189 1.37 -19.54 5.76
C THR A 189 1.54 -18.42 6.78
N PRO A 190 2.62 -18.42 7.58
CA PRO A 190 2.87 -17.36 8.53
C PRO A 190 3.09 -16.04 7.79
N ARG A 191 2.50 -14.96 8.30
CA ARG A 191 2.65 -13.62 7.74
C ARG A 191 3.06 -12.64 8.81
N MET A 192 3.67 -11.55 8.38
CA MET A 192 3.98 -10.46 9.28
C MET A 192 2.66 -9.78 9.70
N PRO A 193 2.46 -9.46 10.99
CA PRO A 193 1.23 -8.86 11.50
C PRO A 193 1.15 -7.36 11.18
N ILE A 194 1.38 -6.98 9.92
CA ILE A 194 1.27 -5.62 9.42
C ILE A 194 0.22 -5.59 8.32
N LEU A 195 -0.75 -4.70 8.44
CA LEU A 195 -1.73 -4.40 7.41
C LEU A 195 -1.35 -3.12 6.69
N CYS A 196 -1.51 -3.11 5.37
CA CYS A 196 -1.58 -1.89 4.57
C CYS A 196 -3.06 -1.51 4.47
N ILE A 197 -3.41 -0.36 5.06
CA ILE A 197 -4.78 0.16 5.10
C ILE A 197 -4.83 1.40 4.23
N ARG A 198 -5.68 1.37 3.20
CA ARG A 198 -5.91 2.49 2.30
C ARG A 198 -7.26 3.11 2.62
N ILE A 199 -7.23 4.35 3.06
CA ILE A 199 -8.39 5.09 3.54
C ILE A 199 -8.92 5.91 2.35
N PRO A 200 -10.20 5.76 1.96
CA PRO A 200 -10.85 6.65 1.01
C PRO A 200 -10.99 8.08 1.54
N ARG A 201 -11.05 9.07 0.65
CA ARG A 201 -11.03 10.50 1.05
C ARG A 201 -12.22 10.89 1.91
N GLU A 202 -13.39 10.28 1.75
CA GLU A 202 -14.55 10.56 2.61
C GLU A 202 -14.32 10.22 4.09
N LEU A 203 -13.31 9.40 4.40
CA LEU A 203 -12.94 8.99 5.75
C LEU A 203 -11.74 9.77 6.31
N TYR A 204 -11.13 10.72 5.60
CA TYR A 204 -9.97 11.49 6.10
C TYR A 204 -10.28 12.32 7.35
N ARG A 205 -11.55 12.61 7.61
CA ARG A 205 -12.00 13.25 8.86
C ARG A 205 -11.67 12.45 10.13
N THR A 206 -11.34 11.17 10.00
CA THR A 206 -10.87 10.31 11.10
C THR A 206 -9.45 10.67 11.56
N GLY A 207 -8.69 11.44 10.78
CA GLY A 207 -7.30 11.78 11.09
C GLY A 207 -6.28 10.70 10.75
N LEU A 208 -6.73 9.57 10.18
CA LEU A 208 -5.86 8.55 9.59
C LEU A 208 -5.25 9.03 8.27
N PRO A 209 -4.00 8.67 7.96
CA PRO A 209 -3.38 9.04 6.69
C PRO A 209 -3.99 8.23 5.53
N PRO A 210 -3.87 8.72 4.27
CA PRO A 210 -4.41 8.06 3.08
C PRO A 210 -3.96 6.59 2.92
N VAL A 211 -2.71 6.32 3.27
CA VAL A 211 -2.11 4.98 3.33
C VAL A 211 -1.47 4.85 4.69
N TRP A 212 -1.80 3.78 5.40
CA TRP A 212 -1.34 3.54 6.75
C TRP A 212 -0.88 2.10 6.92
N PHE A 213 0.30 1.92 7.51
CA PHE A 213 0.84 0.61 7.87
C PHE A 213 0.62 0.39 9.35
N ALA A 214 -0.24 -0.57 9.67
CA ALA A 214 -0.73 -0.83 11.01
C ALA A 214 -0.21 -2.18 11.49
N ALA A 215 0.56 -2.19 12.58
CA ALA A 215 0.94 -3.42 13.27
C ALA A 215 -0.24 -3.88 14.15
N VAL A 216 -0.69 -5.12 13.93
CA VAL A 216 -1.85 -5.72 14.57
C VAL A 216 -1.43 -7.03 15.22
N LEU A 217 -1.12 -7.00 16.51
CA LEU A 217 -0.54 -8.15 17.20
C LEU A 217 -1.60 -9.12 17.74
N GLU A 218 -2.79 -8.61 18.08
CA GLU A 218 -3.83 -9.38 18.76
C GLU A 218 -5.22 -9.06 18.17
N PRO A 219 -5.49 -9.47 16.92
CA PRO A 219 -6.83 -9.32 16.35
C PRO A 219 -7.82 -10.22 17.12
N THR A 220 -8.92 -9.63 17.58
CA THR A 220 -9.96 -10.37 18.33
C THR A 220 -11.26 -10.43 17.53
N ALA A 221 -11.67 -11.64 17.14
CA ALA A 221 -12.96 -11.87 16.51
C ALA A 221 -14.09 -11.93 17.55
N VAL A 222 -15.12 -11.09 17.40
CA VAL A 222 -16.33 -11.09 18.21
C VAL A 222 -17.51 -11.48 17.32
N HIS A 223 -17.99 -12.71 17.53
CA HIS A 223 -19.13 -13.24 16.78
C HIS A 223 -20.44 -12.67 17.31
N ARG A 224 -21.31 -12.20 16.40
CA ARG A 224 -22.70 -11.89 16.75
C ARG A 224 -23.52 -13.17 16.74
N HIS A 225 -24.32 -13.39 17.78
CA HIS A 225 -25.17 -14.59 17.86
C HIS A 225 -26.08 -14.69 16.63
N TRP A 226 -26.05 -15.86 15.98
CA TRP A 226 -26.86 -16.21 14.80
C TRP A 226 -26.65 -15.32 13.57
N SER A 227 -25.47 -14.72 13.41
CA SER A 227 -25.07 -13.98 12.22
C SER A 227 -23.70 -14.42 11.74
N ASP A 228 -23.50 -14.42 10.41
CA ASP A 228 -22.18 -14.59 9.80
C ASP A 228 -21.32 -13.33 9.95
N GLU A 229 -21.91 -12.24 10.44
CA GLU A 229 -21.20 -11.00 10.73
C GLU A 229 -20.24 -11.18 11.91
N VAL A 230 -18.98 -10.82 11.68
CA VAL A 230 -17.92 -10.82 12.70
C VAL A 230 -17.38 -9.41 12.86
N LEU A 231 -17.36 -8.95 14.12
CA LEU A 231 -16.68 -7.73 14.52
C LEU A 231 -15.25 -8.08 14.93
N TRP A 232 -14.27 -7.59 14.19
CA TRP A 232 -12.86 -7.68 14.51
C TRP A 232 -12.46 -6.48 15.34
N ARG A 233 -12.24 -6.69 16.63
CA ARG A 233 -11.68 -5.67 17.53
C ARG A 233 -10.16 -5.70 17.41
N ILE A 234 -9.61 -4.62 16.89
CA ILE A 234 -8.18 -4.48 16.67
C ILE A 234 -7.69 -3.20 17.32
N VAL A 235 -6.55 -3.28 17.96
CA VAL A 235 -5.75 -2.11 18.35
C VAL A 235 -4.47 -2.17 17.55
N ALA A 236 -4.12 -1.05 16.92
CA ALA A 236 -2.95 -1.01 16.05
C ALA A 236 -2.06 0.19 16.30
N ASP A 237 -0.77 -0.06 16.09
CA ASP A 237 0.28 0.96 16.09
C ASP A 237 0.74 1.23 14.66
N GLU A 238 1.02 2.49 14.36
CA GLU A 238 1.65 2.88 13.11
C GLU A 238 3.10 2.38 13.08
N VAL A 239 3.43 1.64 12.04
CA VAL A 239 4.78 1.14 11.79
C VAL A 239 5.27 1.57 10.43
N ALA A 240 6.58 1.47 10.22
CA ALA A 240 7.14 1.63 8.89
C ALA A 240 6.65 0.49 7.98
N PRO A 241 6.44 0.75 6.68
CA PRO A 241 6.20 -0.33 5.72
C PRO A 241 7.33 -1.36 5.73
N PRO A 242 7.07 -2.63 5.36
CA PRO A 242 8.12 -3.59 5.07
C PRO A 242 9.12 -3.02 4.05
N VAL A 243 10.36 -3.50 4.11
CA VAL A 243 11.47 -3.05 3.25
C VAL A 243 11.02 -3.06 1.77
N PRO A 244 11.22 -1.97 1.01
CA PRO A 244 10.70 -1.84 -0.35
C PRO A 244 11.15 -2.91 -1.35
N THR A 245 12.27 -3.60 -1.09
CA THR A 245 12.78 -4.69 -1.92
C THR A 245 12.07 -6.03 -1.69
N LEU A 246 11.37 -6.19 -0.55
CA LEU A 246 10.67 -7.42 -0.22
C LEU A 246 9.29 -7.40 -0.89
N VAL A 247 9.14 -8.12 -2.01
CA VAL A 247 7.88 -8.22 -2.74
C VAL A 247 7.55 -9.66 -3.12
N THR A 248 6.28 -10.02 -2.99
CA THR A 248 5.75 -11.19 -3.69
C THR A 248 5.29 -10.74 -5.07
N PRO A 249 5.83 -11.31 -6.16
CA PRO A 249 5.39 -10.93 -7.50
C PRO A 249 3.93 -11.32 -7.71
N ALA A 250 3.11 -10.35 -8.14
CA ALA A 250 1.68 -10.54 -8.39
C ALA A 250 1.43 -11.44 -9.60
N LEU A 251 2.20 -11.27 -10.68
CA LEU A 251 2.19 -12.14 -11.86
C LEU A 251 3.40 -13.08 -11.81
N ARG A 252 3.14 -14.38 -11.77
CA ARG A 252 4.17 -15.42 -11.73
C ARG A 252 4.28 -16.12 -13.08
N ARG A 253 5.40 -16.79 -13.28
CA ARG A 253 5.60 -17.66 -14.45
C ARG A 253 4.61 -18.84 -14.46
N ALA A 254 4.17 -19.30 -13.30
CA ALA A 254 3.15 -20.32 -13.15
C ALA A 254 1.82 -19.86 -13.75
N ASP A 255 1.35 -18.67 -13.38
CA ASP A 255 0.13 -18.06 -13.92
C ASP A 255 0.18 -17.93 -15.45
N ILE A 256 1.33 -17.49 -16.00
CA ILE A 256 1.53 -17.43 -17.46
C ILE A 256 1.42 -18.82 -18.11
N ALA A 257 1.95 -19.86 -17.45
CA ALA A 257 1.90 -21.23 -17.96
C ALA A 257 0.53 -21.88 -17.80
N ALA A 258 -0.22 -21.52 -16.76
CA ALA A 258 -1.59 -21.97 -16.55
C ALA A 258 -2.55 -21.34 -17.57
N TYR A 259 -2.41 -20.03 -17.80
CA TYR A 259 -3.24 -19.31 -18.78
C TYR A 259 -2.91 -19.68 -20.23
N TYR A 260 -1.62 -19.75 -20.58
CA TYR A 260 -1.19 -20.08 -21.94
C TYR A 260 -0.74 -21.54 -22.03
N GLY A 261 -1.54 -22.38 -22.70
CA GLY A 261 -1.20 -23.79 -22.92
C GLY A 261 0.07 -24.06 -23.75
N SER A 262 0.71 -23.03 -24.33
CA SER A 262 2.01 -23.19 -25.00
C SER A 262 2.79 -21.87 -25.12
N ARG A 263 4.12 -21.98 -25.33
CA ARG A 263 4.98 -20.81 -25.63
C ARG A 263 4.58 -20.09 -26.92
N GLN A 264 4.00 -20.81 -27.89
CA GLN A 264 3.52 -20.22 -29.14
C GLN A 264 2.28 -19.36 -28.88
N ALA A 265 1.36 -19.82 -28.02
CA ALA A 265 0.21 -19.03 -27.59
C ALA A 265 0.63 -17.76 -26.84
N VAL A 266 1.66 -17.84 -25.98
CA VAL A 266 2.24 -16.65 -25.32
C VAL A 266 2.73 -15.63 -26.35
N ARG A 267 3.48 -16.07 -27.37
CA ARG A 267 4.02 -15.19 -28.42
C ARG A 267 2.93 -14.61 -29.31
N ALA A 268 1.94 -15.40 -29.68
CA ALA A 268 0.81 -14.94 -30.49
C ALA A 268 -0.05 -13.90 -29.75
N GLY A 269 -0.23 -14.09 -28.43
CA GLY A 269 -1.01 -13.18 -27.60
C GLY A 269 -0.28 -11.92 -27.13
N ASN A 270 1.05 -11.82 -27.31
CA ASN A 270 1.83 -10.71 -26.76
C ASN A 270 2.90 -10.24 -27.74
N SER A 271 2.80 -8.97 -28.16
CA SER A 271 3.75 -8.34 -29.10
C SER A 271 5.17 -8.19 -28.55
N SER A 272 5.35 -8.24 -27.23
CA SER A 272 6.66 -8.16 -26.57
C SER A 272 6.65 -8.80 -25.18
N ARG A 273 7.84 -9.03 -24.60
CA ARG A 273 7.96 -9.42 -23.19
C ARG A 273 7.42 -8.37 -22.23
N LEU A 274 7.52 -7.09 -22.60
CA LEU A 274 6.95 -5.98 -21.83
C LEU A 274 5.42 -6.00 -21.85
N ALA A 275 4.81 -6.36 -22.98
CA ALA A 275 3.37 -6.57 -23.06
C ALA A 275 2.94 -7.72 -22.14
N LEU A 276 3.68 -8.84 -22.16
CA LEU A 276 3.43 -9.98 -21.29
C LEU A 276 3.59 -9.64 -19.80
N SER A 277 4.62 -8.88 -19.41
CA SER A 277 4.86 -8.52 -18.00
C SER A 277 3.81 -7.57 -17.42
N ARG A 278 2.86 -7.11 -18.24
CA ARG A 278 1.74 -6.24 -17.85
C ARG A 278 0.39 -6.98 -17.87
N ARG A 279 0.37 -8.27 -18.18
CA ARG A 279 -0.82 -9.13 -18.20
C ARG A 279 -1.26 -9.48 -16.77
N PHE A 280 -1.63 -8.50 -15.97
CA PHE A 280 -2.04 -8.75 -14.57
C PHE A 280 -3.44 -9.37 -14.48
N GLU A 281 -4.23 -9.29 -15.55
CA GLU A 281 -5.55 -9.93 -15.63
C GLU A 281 -5.48 -11.47 -15.57
N ILE A 282 -4.31 -12.06 -15.81
CA ILE A 282 -4.10 -13.52 -15.72
C ILE A 282 -3.41 -13.94 -14.43
N ALA A 283 -3.14 -13.02 -13.49
CA ALA A 283 -2.50 -13.35 -12.23
C ALA A 283 -3.38 -14.28 -11.38
N GLY A 284 -2.80 -15.35 -10.81
CA GLY A 284 -3.52 -16.34 -10.01
C GLY A 284 -4.35 -17.38 -10.78
N SER A 285 -4.12 -17.51 -12.09
CA SER A 285 -4.68 -18.59 -12.92
C SER A 285 -3.98 -19.93 -12.74
#